data_AF-A0A3D5ZE68-F1
#
_entry.id   AF-A0A3D5ZE68-F1
#
_cell.length_a   1.000
_cell.length_b   1.000
_cell.length_c   1.000
_cell.angle_alpha   90.00
_cell.angle_beta   90.00
_cell.angle_gamma   90.00
#
_symmetry.space_group_name_H-M   'P 1'
#
loop_
_entity.id
_entity.type
_entity.pdbx_description
1 polymer ?
#
loop_
_entity_poly.entity_id
_entity_poly.type
_entity_poly.pdbx_seq_one_letter_code
_entity_poly.pdbx_strand_id
1 'polypeptide(L)'
;MRGAVICFVIATLALGLFQERVKISINFNLKSASLIDDYHSLDAESRMRAIQKSKIGRPYDYYYSHDSVDLLYRLNVRELSVLKWLGSILFAFGHLCLGLWLLKTLRLKFGKWLVQGYVLLFGSAAVAYIVGVILGVDFYLLARRIVGFLQSPLPVIVLLVIRKIDSNDE
;
A
#
# COMPACT_ATOMS: atom_id res chain seq x y z
N MET A 1 -27.59 -9.78 0.73
CA MET A 1 -26.28 -10.23 1.29
C MET A 1 -25.26 -10.57 0.21
N ARG A 2 -25.57 -11.46 -0.77
CA ARG A 2 -24.62 -11.81 -1.85
C ARG A 2 -24.12 -10.60 -2.67
N GLY A 3 -25.01 -9.66 -3.01
CA GLY A 3 -24.63 -8.43 -3.71
C GLY A 3 -23.59 -7.58 -2.97
N ALA A 4 -23.68 -7.48 -1.64
CA ALA A 4 -22.71 -6.71 -0.85
C ALA A 4 -21.30 -7.32 -0.88
N VAL A 5 -21.22 -8.66 -0.86
CA VAL A 5 -19.95 -9.38 -0.98
C VAL A 5 -19.35 -9.16 -2.38
N ILE A 6 -20.17 -9.24 -3.43
CA ILE A 6 -19.71 -8.98 -4.81
C ILE A 6 -19.18 -7.55 -4.93
N CYS A 7 -19.92 -6.54 -4.45
CA CYS A 7 -19.46 -5.15 -4.46
C CYS A 7 -18.17 -4.96 -3.67
N PHE A 8 -18.04 -5.62 -2.51
CA PHE A 8 -16.80 -5.60 -1.73
C PHE A 8 -15.61 -6.17 -2.51
N VAL A 9 -15.79 -7.32 -3.17
CA VAL A 9 -14.74 -7.95 -3.98
C VAL A 9 -14.32 -7.02 -5.13
N ILE A 10 -15.28 -6.47 -5.87
CA ILE A 10 -14.98 -5.54 -6.97
C ILE A 10 -14.24 -4.30 -6.46
N ALA A 11 -14.72 -3.69 -5.38
CA ALA A 11 -14.11 -2.49 -4.82
C ALA A 11 -12.68 -2.74 -4.31
N THR A 12 -12.44 -3.87 -3.64
CA THR A 12 -11.11 -4.23 -3.13
C THR A 12 -10.14 -4.61 -4.24
N LEU A 13 -10.60 -5.28 -5.30
CA LEU A 13 -9.78 -5.53 -6.49
C LEU A 13 -9.41 -4.24 -7.22
N ALA A 14 -10.38 -3.35 -7.45
CA ALA A 14 -10.14 -2.06 -8.08
C ALA A 14 -9.16 -1.21 -7.26
N LEU A 15 -9.36 -1.13 -5.93
CA LEU A 15 -8.45 -0.43 -5.03
C LEU A 15 -7.07 -1.07 -5.02
N GLY A 16 -6.97 -2.40 -5.01
CA GLY A 16 -5.71 -3.14 -5.05
C GLY A 16 -4.90 -2.89 -6.32
N LEU A 17 -5.55 -2.89 -7.48
CA LEU A 17 -4.91 -2.56 -8.77
C LEU A 17 -4.42 -1.12 -8.81
N PHE A 18 -5.25 -0.18 -8.36
CA PHE A 18 -4.87 1.23 -8.27
C PHE A 18 -3.70 1.45 -7.30
N GLN A 19 -3.77 0.80 -6.14
CA GLN A 19 -2.70 0.79 -5.15
C GLN A 19 -1.38 0.28 -5.72
N GLU A 20 -1.41 -0.84 -6.44
CA GLU A 20 -0.21 -1.44 -7.03
C GLU A 20 0.42 -0.50 -8.06
N ARG A 21 -0.40 0.09 -8.94
CA ARG A 21 0.06 1.10 -9.90
C ARG A 21 0.74 2.27 -9.21
N VAL A 22 0.13 2.85 -8.16
CA VAL A 22 0.71 3.97 -7.40
C VAL A 22 2.03 3.56 -6.74
N LYS A 23 2.09 2.38 -6.11
CA LYS A 23 3.31 1.88 -5.46
C LYS A 23 4.45 1.67 -6.46
N ILE A 24 4.17 1.07 -7.61
CA ILE A 24 5.15 0.86 -8.68
C ILE A 24 5.67 2.22 -9.16
N SER A 25 4.79 3.18 -9.46
CA SER A 25 5.21 4.50 -9.95
C SER A 25 6.08 5.25 -8.93
N ILE A 26 5.73 5.25 -7.64
CA ILE A 26 6.54 5.91 -6.61
C ILE A 26 7.90 5.23 -6.43
N ASN A 27 7.92 3.89 -6.31
CA ASN A 27 9.18 3.16 -6.15
C ASN A 27 10.09 3.31 -7.37
N PHE A 28 9.52 3.35 -8.57
CA PHE A 28 10.25 3.58 -9.79
C PHE A 28 10.93 4.96 -9.77
N ASN A 29 10.18 6.02 -9.45
CA ASN A 29 10.76 7.37 -9.36
C ASN A 29 11.84 7.46 -8.28
N LEU A 30 11.64 6.85 -7.10
CA LEU A 30 12.66 6.80 -6.05
C LEU A 30 13.94 6.09 -6.52
N LYS A 31 13.81 4.96 -7.22
CA LYS A 31 14.95 4.20 -7.75
C LYS A 31 15.66 4.95 -8.88
N SER A 32 14.92 5.61 -9.77
CA SER A 32 15.53 6.43 -10.81
C SER A 32 16.25 7.64 -10.22
N ALA A 33 15.68 8.29 -9.20
CA ALA A 33 16.29 9.43 -8.54
C ALA A 33 17.65 9.10 -7.90
N SER A 34 17.82 7.89 -7.35
CA SER A 34 19.12 7.45 -6.81
C SER A 34 20.17 7.10 -7.86
N LEU A 35 19.78 7.02 -9.14
CA LEU A 35 20.66 6.64 -10.25
C LEU A 35 20.98 7.83 -11.18
N ILE A 36 20.35 8.97 -10.99
CA ILE A 36 20.55 10.18 -11.80
C ILE A 36 21.47 11.12 -11.02
N ASP A 37 22.63 11.42 -11.59
CA ASP A 37 23.55 12.40 -11.03
C ASP A 37 22.87 13.76 -10.90
N ASP A 38 23.06 14.39 -9.75
CA ASP A 38 22.51 15.70 -9.41
C ASP A 38 20.98 15.83 -9.57
N TYR A 39 20.23 14.73 -9.36
CA TYR A 39 18.76 14.70 -9.47
C TYR A 39 18.06 15.82 -8.67
N HIS A 40 18.67 16.24 -7.56
CA HIS A 40 18.13 17.28 -6.70
C HIS A 40 18.14 18.67 -7.32
N SER A 41 19.12 18.98 -8.17
CA SER A 41 19.23 20.29 -8.85
C SER A 41 18.33 20.41 -10.07
N LEU A 42 17.91 19.28 -10.65
CA LEU A 42 17.02 19.24 -11.80
C LEU A 42 15.63 19.77 -11.46
N ASP A 43 15.06 20.56 -12.38
CA ASP A 43 13.65 20.95 -12.34
C ASP A 43 12.73 19.77 -12.76
N ALA A 44 11.41 19.95 -12.59
CA ALA A 44 10.45 18.87 -12.81
C ALA A 44 10.49 18.31 -14.25
N GLU A 45 10.71 19.18 -15.24
CA GLU A 45 10.75 18.79 -16.65
C GLU A 45 12.06 18.05 -16.99
N SER A 46 13.19 18.50 -16.47
CA SER A 46 14.48 17.83 -16.64
C SER A 46 14.51 16.49 -15.91
N ARG A 47 13.89 16.38 -14.72
CA ARG A 47 13.68 15.11 -14.01
C ARG A 47 12.85 14.15 -14.84
N MET A 48 11.75 14.61 -15.42
CA MET A 48 10.90 13.79 -16.30
C MET A 48 11.72 13.27 -17.50
N ARG A 49 12.47 14.15 -18.19
CA ARG A 49 13.31 13.76 -19.33
C ARG A 49 14.41 12.77 -18.94
N ALA A 50 15.09 12.99 -17.81
CA ALA A 50 16.12 12.09 -17.31
C ALA A 50 15.56 10.70 -16.95
N ILE A 51 14.40 10.66 -16.28
CA ILE A 51 13.72 9.41 -15.94
C ILE A 51 13.21 8.70 -17.21
N GLN A 52 12.63 9.42 -18.17
CA GLN A 52 12.19 8.84 -19.44
C GLN A 52 13.37 8.26 -20.24
N LYS A 53 14.51 8.94 -20.28
CA LYS A 53 15.74 8.41 -20.90
C LYS A 53 16.18 7.09 -20.25
N SER A 54 16.00 6.95 -18.94
CA SER A 54 16.25 5.68 -18.23
C SER A 54 15.25 4.55 -18.54
N LYS A 55 14.10 4.86 -19.17
CA LYS A 55 13.11 3.86 -19.60
C LYS A 55 13.42 3.26 -20.99
N ILE A 56 14.14 3.97 -21.85
CA ILE A 56 14.40 3.54 -23.24
C ILE A 56 15.33 2.32 -23.23
N GLY A 57 14.84 1.18 -23.73
CA GLY A 57 15.63 -0.05 -23.94
C GLY A 57 15.32 -1.24 -23.02
N ARG A 58 14.30 -1.18 -22.17
CA ARG A 58 13.86 -2.34 -21.37
C ARG A 58 12.49 -2.85 -21.84
N PRO A 59 12.44 -3.97 -22.57
CA PRO A 59 11.18 -4.50 -23.10
C PRO A 59 10.38 -5.11 -21.95
N TYR A 60 9.24 -4.51 -21.61
CA TYR A 60 8.22 -5.08 -20.72
C TYR A 60 8.73 -5.56 -19.34
N ASP A 61 9.10 -4.63 -18.45
CA ASP A 61 9.27 -4.95 -17.03
C ASP A 61 7.98 -4.62 -16.28
N TYR A 62 7.46 -5.59 -15.53
CA TYR A 62 6.29 -5.48 -14.63
C TYR A 62 6.40 -4.31 -13.64
N TYR A 63 7.62 -3.79 -13.46
CA TYR A 63 7.97 -2.69 -12.56
C TYR A 63 7.96 -1.29 -13.22
N TYR A 64 7.51 -1.15 -14.47
CA TYR A 64 7.33 0.15 -15.12
C TYR A 64 5.86 0.49 -15.31
N SER A 65 5.43 1.65 -14.79
CA SER A 65 4.19 2.26 -15.27
C SER A 65 4.47 2.95 -16.61
N HIS A 66 3.75 2.50 -17.65
CA HIS A 66 3.78 3.12 -18.98
C HIS A 66 3.16 4.53 -18.92
N ASP A 67 2.14 4.70 -18.08
CA ASP A 67 1.63 6.01 -17.71
C ASP A 67 2.56 6.65 -16.69
N SER A 68 3.15 7.79 -17.05
CA SER A 68 3.79 8.68 -16.08
C SER A 68 2.73 9.48 -15.33
N VAL A 69 2.85 9.53 -14.01
CA VAL A 69 2.06 10.45 -13.19
C VAL A 69 2.88 11.72 -13.06
N ASP A 70 2.57 12.75 -13.85
CA ASP A 70 3.35 13.99 -13.95
C ASP A 70 3.58 14.68 -12.60
N LEU A 71 2.65 14.50 -11.66
CA LEU A 71 2.77 14.95 -10.28
C LEU A 71 4.04 14.45 -9.60
N LEU A 72 4.46 13.21 -9.88
CA LEU A 72 5.62 12.58 -9.21
C LEU A 72 6.94 13.26 -9.59
N TYR A 73 7.06 13.80 -10.80
CA TYR A 73 8.29 14.48 -11.24
C TYR A 73 8.52 15.82 -10.57
N ARG A 74 7.45 16.41 -10.01
CA ARG A 74 7.54 17.66 -9.23
C ARG A 74 8.09 17.43 -7.83
N LEU A 75 8.09 16.19 -7.36
CA LEU A 75 8.52 15.84 -6.00
C LEU A 75 10.01 15.52 -5.96
N ASN A 76 10.68 15.92 -4.88
CA ASN A 76 12.04 15.46 -4.58
C ASN A 76 12.02 14.08 -3.89
N VAL A 77 13.20 13.50 -3.66
CA VAL A 77 13.34 12.16 -3.06
C VAL A 77 12.69 12.05 -1.69
N ARG A 78 12.81 13.09 -0.85
CA ARG A 78 12.22 13.10 0.50
C ARG A 78 10.70 13.12 0.41
N GLU A 79 10.15 13.96 -0.47
CA GLU A 79 8.71 14.06 -0.71
C GLU A 79 8.13 12.77 -1.29
N LEU A 80 8.82 12.13 -2.24
CA LEU A 80 8.45 10.81 -2.77
C LEU A 80 8.46 9.72 -1.68
N SER A 81 9.45 9.76 -0.79
CA SER A 81 9.53 8.84 0.35
C SER A 81 8.37 9.05 1.32
N VAL A 82 8.03 10.30 1.64
CA VAL A 82 6.85 10.63 2.45
C VAL A 82 5.57 10.18 1.75
N LEU A 83 5.42 10.42 0.46
CA LEU A 83 4.25 10.01 -0.33
C LEU A 83 4.08 8.48 -0.32
N LYS A 84 5.17 7.70 -0.38
CA LYS A 84 5.14 6.24 -0.25
C LYS A 84 4.51 5.78 1.08
N TRP A 85 4.87 6.43 2.18
CA TRP A 85 4.33 6.12 3.50
C TRP A 85 2.90 6.63 3.68
N LEU A 86 2.59 7.84 3.23
CA LEU A 86 1.23 8.38 3.23
C LEU A 86 0.28 7.51 2.41
N GLY A 87 0.69 7.12 1.21
CA GLY A 87 -0.07 6.17 0.38
C GLY A 87 -0.30 4.86 1.12
N SER A 88 0.69 4.39 1.87
CA SER A 88 0.55 3.17 2.67
C SER A 88 -0.52 3.29 3.78
N ILE A 89 -0.58 4.44 4.45
CA ILE A 89 -1.62 4.73 5.45
C ILE A 89 -2.99 4.85 4.79
N LEU A 90 -3.09 5.62 3.71
CA LEU A 90 -4.35 5.85 2.97
C LEU A 90 -4.95 4.54 2.44
N PHE A 91 -4.11 3.67 1.87
CA PHE A 91 -4.59 2.39 1.37
C PHE A 91 -5.01 1.42 2.47
N ALA A 92 -4.30 1.39 3.60
CA ALA A 92 -4.71 0.60 4.76
C ALA A 92 -6.05 1.12 5.30
N PHE A 93 -6.20 2.44 5.41
CA PHE A 93 -7.45 3.08 5.82
C PHE A 93 -8.60 2.77 4.84
N GLY A 94 -8.36 2.82 3.54
CA GLY A 94 -9.35 2.45 2.52
C GLY A 94 -9.85 1.00 2.69
N HIS A 95 -8.94 0.05 2.89
CA HIS A 95 -9.30 -1.35 3.15
C HIS A 95 -10.02 -1.53 4.49
N LEU A 96 -9.63 -0.80 5.54
CA LEU A 96 -10.36 -0.77 6.80
C LEU A 96 -11.80 -0.28 6.61
N CYS A 97 -12.01 0.83 5.90
CA CYS A 97 -13.33 1.37 5.60
C CYS A 97 -14.20 0.37 4.83
N LEU A 98 -13.65 -0.26 3.78
CA LEU A 98 -14.35 -1.30 3.02
C LEU A 98 -14.70 -2.51 3.89
N GLY A 99 -13.78 -2.94 4.76
CA GLY A 99 -14.02 -4.03 5.70
C GLY A 99 -15.11 -3.71 6.72
N LEU A 100 -15.09 -2.51 7.32
CA LEU A 100 -16.13 -2.04 8.23
C LEU A 100 -17.49 -1.92 7.54
N TRP A 101 -17.52 -1.40 6.32
CA TRP A 101 -18.73 -1.34 5.51
C TRP A 101 -19.30 -2.74 5.24
N LEU A 102 -18.47 -3.72 4.89
CA LEU A 102 -18.90 -5.09 4.68
C LEU A 102 -19.46 -5.70 5.97
N LEU A 103 -18.73 -5.61 7.09
CA LEU A 103 -19.18 -6.14 8.38
C LEU A 103 -20.51 -5.52 8.82
N LYS A 104 -20.67 -4.21 8.66
CA LYS A 104 -21.93 -3.49 8.94
C LYS A 104 -23.07 -4.00 8.06
N THR A 105 -22.83 -4.15 6.76
CA THR A 105 -23.83 -4.64 5.80
C THR A 105 -24.25 -6.08 6.08
N LEU A 106 -23.33 -6.92 6.54
CA LEU A 106 -23.58 -8.29 6.98
C LEU A 106 -24.14 -8.39 8.40
N ARG A 107 -24.33 -7.26 9.10
CA ARG A 107 -24.79 -7.16 10.49
C ARG A 107 -23.92 -7.93 11.48
N LEU A 108 -22.62 -7.99 11.21
CA LEU A 108 -21.63 -8.67 12.05
C LEU A 108 -21.01 -7.69 13.07
N LYS A 109 -20.92 -8.11 14.34
CA LYS A 109 -20.43 -7.28 15.45
C LYS A 109 -18.90 -7.31 15.62
N PHE A 110 -18.14 -7.59 14.56
CA PHE A 110 -16.67 -7.65 14.59
C PHE A 110 -15.94 -6.34 14.26
N GLY A 111 -16.66 -5.23 14.06
CA GLY A 111 -16.04 -3.96 13.68
C GLY A 111 -14.98 -3.46 14.67
N LYS A 112 -15.23 -3.62 15.98
CA LYS A 112 -14.26 -3.25 17.03
C LYS A 112 -12.97 -4.07 16.91
N TRP A 113 -13.09 -5.38 16.71
CA TRP A 113 -11.95 -6.29 16.52
C TRP A 113 -11.15 -5.94 15.27
N LEU A 114 -11.82 -5.57 14.17
CA LEU A 114 -11.16 -5.14 12.95
C LEU A 114 -10.31 -3.87 13.20
N VAL A 115 -10.88 -2.85 13.83
CA VAL A 115 -10.16 -1.60 14.14
C VAL A 115 -8.98 -1.86 15.08
N GLN A 116 -9.19 -2.63 16.15
CA GLN A 116 -8.12 -2.98 17.09
C GLN A 116 -6.99 -3.75 16.40
N GLY A 117 -7.33 -4.71 15.53
CA GLY A 117 -6.34 -5.45 14.74
C GLY A 117 -5.50 -4.54 13.84
N TYR A 118 -6.13 -3.58 13.15
CA TYR A 118 -5.41 -2.59 12.34
C TYR A 118 -4.47 -1.73 13.20
N VAL A 119 -4.96 -1.19 14.32
CA VAL A 119 -4.14 -0.35 15.21
C VAL A 119 -2.95 -1.14 15.76
N LEU A 120 -3.17 -2.37 16.24
CA LEU A 120 -2.13 -3.22 16.80
C LEU A 120 -1.09 -3.61 15.76
N LEU A 121 -1.51 -4.10 14.58
CA LEU A 121 -0.59 -4.53 13.54
C LEU A 121 0.18 -3.36 12.91
N PHE A 122 -0.48 -2.20 12.73
CA PHE A 122 0.20 -1.02 12.22
C PHE A 122 1.19 -0.47 13.26
N GLY A 123 0.80 -0.44 14.54
CA GLY A 123 1.66 -0.07 15.65
C GLY A 123 2.87 -1.00 15.78
N SER A 124 2.67 -2.32 15.72
CA SER A 124 3.76 -3.30 15.79
C SER A 124 4.71 -3.17 14.59
N ALA A 125 4.19 -2.89 13.39
CA ALA A 125 5.03 -2.64 12.22
C ALA A 125 5.89 -1.37 12.38
N ALA A 126 5.31 -0.30 12.93
CA ALA A 126 6.04 0.94 13.20
C ALA A 126 7.14 0.71 14.26
N VAL A 127 6.83 0.02 15.35
CA VAL A 127 7.79 -0.33 16.40
C VAL A 127 8.92 -1.20 15.82
N ALA A 128 8.59 -2.25 15.06
CA ALA A 128 9.58 -3.11 14.42
C ALA A 128 10.51 -2.32 13.50
N TYR A 129 9.97 -1.39 12.71
CA TYR A 129 10.78 -0.51 11.86
C TYR A 129 11.73 0.39 12.67
N ILE A 130 11.22 1.05 13.71
CA ILE A 130 12.01 1.94 14.57
C ILE A 130 13.13 1.16 15.27
N VAL A 131 12.82 0.00 15.85
CA VAL A 131 13.80 -0.88 16.50
C VAL A 131 14.87 -1.32 15.51
N GLY A 132 14.49 -1.69 14.27
CA GLY A 132 15.44 -2.03 13.22
C GLY A 132 16.40 -0.88 12.91
N VAL A 133 15.88 0.35 12.78
CA VAL A 133 16.69 1.56 12.57
C VAL A 133 17.65 1.80 13.74
N ILE A 134 17.21 1.66 14.98
CA ILE A 134 18.04 1.89 16.18
C ILE A 134 19.15 0.84 16.31
N LEU A 135 18.84 -0.42 16.02
CA LEU A 135 19.78 -1.54 16.16
C LEU A 135 20.66 -1.76 14.93
N GLY A 136 20.44 -1.03 13.84
CA GLY A 136 21.13 -1.24 12.56
C GLY A 136 20.77 -2.57 11.89
N VAL A 137 19.59 -3.13 12.21
CA VAL A 137 19.09 -4.41 11.67
C VAL A 137 17.97 -4.13 10.65
N ASP A 138 17.97 -4.85 9.53
CA ASP A 138 16.92 -4.69 8.52
C ASP A 138 15.61 -5.35 8.95
N PHE A 139 14.76 -4.58 9.65
CA PHE A 139 13.35 -4.92 9.89
C PHE A 139 12.38 -4.21 8.94
N TYR A 140 12.90 -3.52 7.91
CA TYR A 140 12.05 -2.82 6.96
C TYR A 140 11.14 -3.80 6.21
N LEU A 141 11.67 -4.93 5.76
CA LEU A 141 10.89 -5.93 5.03
C LEU A 141 9.75 -6.51 5.88
N LEU A 142 10.01 -6.77 7.16
CA LEU A 142 9.00 -7.26 8.10
C LEU A 142 7.88 -6.23 8.28
N ALA A 143 8.23 -4.98 8.59
CA ALA A 143 7.25 -3.90 8.75
C ALA A 143 6.41 -3.71 7.48
N ARG A 144 7.04 -3.79 6.30
CA ARG A 144 6.34 -3.68 5.01
C ARG A 144 5.38 -4.83 4.75
N ARG A 145 5.72 -6.06 5.13
CA ARG A 145 4.81 -7.21 4.99
C ARG A 145 3.57 -7.06 5.86
N ILE A 146 3.74 -6.65 7.12
CA ILE A 146 2.62 -6.42 8.04
C ILE A 146 1.70 -5.31 7.51
N VAL A 147 2.26 -4.18 7.09
CA VAL A 147 1.47 -3.08 6.50
C VAL A 147 0.83 -3.50 5.17
N GLY A 148 1.51 -4.32 4.37
CA GLY A 148 0.97 -4.90 3.14
C GLY A 148 -0.27 -5.77 3.38
N PHE A 149 -0.26 -6.58 4.44
CA PHE A 149 -1.43 -7.36 4.86
C PHE A 149 -2.63 -6.46 5.18
N LEU A 150 -2.41 -5.34 5.87
CA LEU A 150 -3.44 -4.35 6.19
C LEU A 150 -3.98 -3.58 4.96
N GLN A 151 -3.26 -3.61 3.84
CA GLN A 151 -3.64 -2.97 2.58
C GLN A 151 -4.32 -3.96 1.61
N SER A 152 -5.06 -4.92 2.16
CA SER A 152 -5.67 -6.00 1.42
C SER A 152 -7.04 -6.35 2.04
N PRO A 153 -7.90 -7.12 1.36
CA PRO A 153 -9.13 -7.61 1.96
C PRO A 153 -8.91 -8.68 3.04
N LEU A 154 -7.68 -9.18 3.23
CA LEU A 154 -7.39 -10.31 4.12
C LEU A 154 -7.82 -10.09 5.58
N PRO A 155 -7.62 -8.92 6.23
CA PRO A 155 -8.02 -8.74 7.62
C PRO A 155 -9.51 -8.99 7.86
N VAL A 156 -10.38 -8.55 6.94
CA VAL A 156 -11.83 -8.81 7.08
C VAL A 156 -12.18 -10.24 6.72
N ILE A 157 -11.50 -10.85 5.72
CA ILE A 157 -11.70 -12.26 5.37
C ILE A 157 -11.37 -13.16 6.57
N VAL A 158 -10.27 -12.90 7.28
CA VAL A 158 -9.90 -13.65 8.49
C VAL A 158 -11.03 -13.62 9.53
N LEU A 159 -11.61 -12.45 9.79
CA LEU A 159 -12.74 -12.34 10.73
C LEU A 159 -13.98 -13.11 10.26
N LEU A 160 -14.26 -13.12 8.95
CA LEU A 160 -15.37 -13.89 8.39
C LEU A 160 -15.14 -15.39 8.51
N VAL A 161 -13.90 -15.85 8.31
CA VAL A 161 -13.52 -17.26 8.47
C VAL A 161 -13.65 -17.69 9.93
N ILE A 162 -13.11 -16.91 10.87
CA ILE A 162 -13.26 -17.17 12.32
C ILE A 162 -14.73 -17.31 12.68
N ARG A 163 -15.58 -16.35 12.26
CA ARG A 163 -17.02 -16.42 12.52
C ARG A 163 -17.66 -17.68 11.95
N LYS A 164 -17.22 -18.13 10.78
CA LYS A 164 -17.77 -19.33 10.13
C LYS A 164 -17.37 -20.60 10.87
N ILE A 165 -16.16 -20.66 11.41
CA ILE A 165 -15.68 -21.76 12.26
C ILE A 165 -16.53 -21.80 13.54
N ASP A 166 -16.63 -20.68 14.25
CA ASP A 166 -17.42 -20.60 15.49
C ASP A 166 -18.89 -21.01 15.29
N SER A 167 -19.47 -20.75 14.10
CA SER A 167 -20.86 -21.14 13.80
C SER A 167 -21.08 -22.61 13.46
N ASN A 168 -20.01 -23.36 13.20
CA ASN A 168 -20.10 -24.80 12.92
C ASN A 168 -19.92 -25.64 14.20
N ASP A 169 -19.40 -25.03 15.26
CA ASP A 169 -19.20 -25.65 16.57
C ASP A 169 -20.42 -25.43 17.51
N GLU A 170 -21.41 -24.65 17.07
CA GLU A 170 -22.75 -24.46 17.69
C GLU A 170 -23.81 -25.34 17.01
#